data_AF-A0A662CSR2-F1
#
_entry.id   AF-A0A662CSR2-F1
#
_cell.length_a   1.000
_cell.length_b   1.000
_cell.length_c   1.000
_cell.angle_alpha   90.00
_cell.angle_beta   90.00
_cell.angle_gamma   90.00
#
_symmetry.space_group_name_H-M   'P 1'
#
loop_
_entity.id
_entity.type
_entity.pdbx_description
1 polymer ?
#
loop_
_entity_poly.entity_id
_entity_poly.type
_entity_poly.pdbx_seq_one_letter_code
_entity_poly.pdbx_strand_id
1 'polypeptide(L)'
;MISQIAAAQSNIEIAWGSTDIRYFHNEKPNDVSGSALELTAWRGERVNAQFVVWNEGETEQGAAFTLANLTDNRDNEISSENISAGYVETVVTDTFSGCGRHEVEKYGTYVVADMIDNKTSRIFAPDDTRGAWMTIQIPQEAKAGIYMGSVTVESKDGTTQVLKYSVKVLDRILPSPDQWNFHLDFWQNPYAIARVHNVDLWSEEHFEAMRPYMLMLASAGQKVITTTLIDKPWNGQTLDPFGSMVTWIKKADGEWEYDFSIFDMWVEFMMDCGITQEIACYSMIPWNLSFQYFDEASKTNKYIKSSPGKKLYNEHWGRMLEQFAAHLKDKDWFDITCIAMDERALDQMQKGIRLIHEKAPGLKISLAGNNHPEIEKDLYDYSVDEQDKNQFSESVIERRRAEGKKTTYYT
;
A
#
# COMPACT_ATOMS: atom_id res chain seq x y z
N MET A 1 7.56 36.09 -53.63
CA MET A 1 8.26 35.41 -52.52
C MET A 1 7.21 34.75 -51.67
N ILE A 2 7.00 33.45 -51.88
CA ILE A 2 6.15 32.63 -51.02
C ILE A 2 7.01 32.32 -49.80
N SER A 3 6.66 32.90 -48.66
CA SER A 3 7.23 32.53 -47.36
C SER A 3 6.85 31.08 -47.10
N GLN A 4 7.81 30.16 -47.24
CA GLN A 4 7.71 28.85 -46.62
C GLN A 4 7.78 29.10 -45.11
N ILE A 5 6.62 29.11 -44.46
CA ILE A 5 6.56 28.84 -43.03
C ILE A 5 7.03 27.41 -42.89
N ALA A 6 8.31 27.23 -42.54
CA ALA A 6 8.77 25.96 -42.00
C ALA A 6 7.85 25.66 -40.82
N ALA A 7 7.10 24.56 -40.87
CA ALA A 7 6.42 24.07 -39.69
C ALA A 7 7.48 23.98 -38.58
N ALA A 8 7.22 24.61 -37.44
CA ALA A 8 8.12 24.54 -36.30
C ALA A 8 8.31 23.06 -35.98
N GLN A 9 9.52 22.55 -36.22
CA GLN A 9 9.88 21.18 -35.91
C GLN A 9 9.66 20.98 -34.42
N SER A 10 8.93 19.93 -34.03
CA SER A 10 8.75 19.63 -32.61
C SER A 10 10.11 19.49 -31.92
N ASN A 11 10.28 20.26 -30.84
CA ASN A 11 11.45 20.22 -29.96
C ASN A 11 11.21 19.32 -28.74
N ILE A 12 10.31 18.34 -28.88
CA ILE A 12 10.20 17.25 -27.90
C ILE A 12 11.39 16.35 -28.11
N GLU A 13 12.07 15.98 -27.04
CA GLU A 13 13.19 15.04 -27.04
C GLU A 13 12.86 13.87 -26.11
N ILE A 14 13.39 12.68 -26.45
CA ILE A 14 13.17 11.47 -25.66
C ILE A 14 14.46 10.68 -25.47
N ALA A 15 14.62 10.09 -24.28
CA ALA A 15 15.75 9.21 -23.97
C ALA A 15 15.38 8.21 -22.86
N TRP A 16 16.13 7.12 -22.76
CA TRP A 16 16.05 6.26 -21.57
C TRP A 16 16.69 6.97 -20.37
N GLY A 17 16.02 6.90 -19.23
CA GLY A 17 16.52 7.35 -17.95
C GLY A 17 16.80 6.17 -17.01
N SER A 18 16.90 6.47 -15.71
CA SER A 18 17.03 5.47 -14.66
C SER A 18 15.80 5.45 -13.77
N THR A 19 15.41 4.27 -13.27
CA THR A 19 14.39 4.11 -12.23
C THR A 19 14.85 4.63 -10.87
N ASP A 20 16.15 4.88 -10.71
CA ASP A 20 16.76 5.37 -9.46
C ASP A 20 16.81 6.91 -9.38
N ILE A 21 16.36 7.61 -10.43
CA ILE A 21 16.45 9.07 -10.54
C ILE A 21 15.05 9.69 -10.56
N ARG A 22 14.87 10.71 -9.73
CA ARG A 22 13.72 11.62 -9.77
C ARG A 22 14.10 12.84 -10.62
N TYR A 23 13.67 12.86 -11.87
CA TYR A 23 13.99 13.94 -12.80
C TYR A 23 13.29 15.25 -12.39
N PHE A 24 14.04 16.34 -12.32
CA PHE A 24 13.50 17.67 -12.07
C PHE A 24 12.67 18.14 -13.26
N HIS A 25 11.54 18.78 -12.97
CA HIS A 25 10.55 19.13 -13.97
C HIS A 25 10.92 20.31 -14.86
N ASN A 26 11.88 21.14 -14.47
CA ASN A 26 12.16 22.46 -15.05
C ASN A 26 13.62 22.61 -15.49
N GLU A 27 14.25 21.49 -15.82
CA GLU A 27 15.61 21.47 -16.37
C GLU A 27 15.74 20.35 -17.38
N LYS A 28 16.72 20.50 -18.30
CA LYS A 28 17.10 19.42 -19.21
C LYS A 28 17.61 18.23 -18.40
N PRO A 29 17.14 17.00 -18.67
CA PRO A 29 17.56 15.84 -17.88
C PRO A 29 19.04 15.52 -18.10
N ASN A 30 19.74 15.28 -16.99
CA ASN A 30 21.07 14.67 -16.98
C ASN A 30 20.96 13.14 -16.86
N ASP A 31 22.04 12.40 -17.10
CA ASP A 31 22.09 10.93 -16.94
C ASP A 31 21.02 10.17 -17.73
N VAL A 32 20.80 10.59 -18.98
CA VAL A 32 19.94 9.91 -19.96
C VAL A 32 20.75 9.29 -21.09
N SER A 33 20.21 8.23 -21.71
CA SER A 33 20.86 7.49 -22.79
C SER A 33 19.92 7.31 -23.98
N GLY A 34 20.41 7.61 -25.18
CA GLY A 34 19.73 7.26 -26.43
C GLY A 34 20.01 5.83 -26.91
N SER A 35 20.84 5.07 -26.18
CA SER A 35 21.14 3.67 -26.53
C SER A 35 19.97 2.75 -26.21
N ALA A 36 19.88 1.60 -26.87
CA ALA A 36 18.83 0.62 -26.55
C ALA A 36 18.95 0.13 -25.10
N LEU A 37 17.83 0.08 -24.39
CA LEU A 37 17.76 -0.44 -23.02
C LEU A 37 17.74 -1.97 -23.03
N GLU A 38 18.48 -2.60 -22.13
CA GLU A 38 18.49 -4.05 -21.94
C GLU A 38 18.02 -4.39 -20.52
N LEU A 39 16.96 -5.18 -20.42
CA LEU A 39 16.40 -5.69 -19.17
C LEU A 39 16.54 -7.20 -19.10
N THR A 40 16.54 -7.76 -17.89
CA THR A 40 16.50 -9.21 -17.66
C THR A 40 15.43 -9.52 -16.64
N ALA A 41 14.65 -10.57 -16.87
CA ALA A 41 13.52 -10.94 -16.02
C ALA A 41 13.33 -12.47 -16.00
N TRP A 42 12.75 -13.00 -14.94
CA TRP A 42 12.16 -14.33 -14.88
C TRP A 42 10.75 -14.31 -15.48
N ARG A 43 10.22 -15.48 -15.82
CA ARG A 43 8.80 -15.63 -16.15
C ARG A 43 7.97 -15.34 -14.90
N GLY A 44 6.89 -14.56 -15.02
CA GLY A 44 6.11 -14.09 -13.87
C GLY A 44 6.66 -12.84 -13.18
N GLU A 45 7.87 -12.38 -13.51
CA GLU A 45 8.47 -11.20 -12.89
C GLU A 45 7.92 -9.90 -13.49
N ARG A 46 7.80 -8.87 -12.63
CA ARG A 46 7.56 -7.50 -13.02
C ARG A 46 8.88 -6.73 -13.05
N VAL A 47 9.24 -6.18 -14.20
CA VAL A 47 10.42 -5.32 -14.35
C VAL A 47 10.01 -3.91 -14.75
N ASN A 48 10.80 -2.92 -14.34
CA ASN A 48 10.49 -1.52 -14.56
C ASN A 48 11.61 -0.83 -15.34
N ALA A 49 11.23 0.22 -16.05
CA ALA A 49 12.14 1.14 -16.71
C ALA A 49 11.56 2.56 -16.63
N GLN A 50 12.40 3.56 -16.85
CA GLN A 50 11.95 4.94 -16.96
C GLN A 50 12.53 5.54 -18.24
N PHE A 51 11.67 6.11 -19.09
CA PHE A 51 12.11 7.00 -20.16
C PHE A 51 11.76 8.43 -19.79
N VAL A 52 12.46 9.40 -20.37
CA VAL A 52 12.30 10.82 -20.08
C VAL A 52 11.88 11.51 -21.37
N VAL A 53 10.89 12.39 -21.26
CA VAL A 53 10.40 13.26 -22.33
C VAL A 53 10.55 14.70 -21.86
N TRP A 54 11.14 15.56 -22.68
CA TRP A 54 11.27 16.98 -22.35
C TRP A 54 11.10 17.87 -23.57
N ASN A 55 10.78 19.14 -23.32
CA ASN A 55 10.60 20.14 -24.35
C ASN A 55 11.79 21.12 -24.37
N GLU A 56 12.61 21.07 -25.41
CA GLU A 56 13.70 22.04 -25.65
C GLU A 56 13.24 23.29 -26.41
N GLY A 57 11.94 23.39 -26.71
CA GLY A 57 11.36 24.51 -27.45
C GLY A 57 10.90 25.66 -26.57
N GLU A 58 10.72 26.82 -27.21
CA GLU A 58 10.23 28.05 -26.56
C GLU A 58 8.70 28.12 -26.43
N THR A 59 7.98 27.11 -26.94
CA THR A 59 6.51 27.05 -26.93
C THR A 59 6.01 25.73 -26.35
N GLU A 60 4.76 25.70 -25.89
CA GLU A 60 4.13 24.47 -25.41
C GLU A 60 4.02 23.42 -26.51
N GLN A 61 4.37 22.18 -26.17
CA GLN A 61 4.34 21.05 -27.08
C GLN A 61 3.52 19.91 -26.47
N GLY A 62 2.67 19.25 -27.27
CA GLY A 62 1.96 18.06 -26.82
C GLY A 62 2.69 16.81 -27.30
N ALA A 63 2.84 15.83 -26.41
CA ALA A 63 3.38 14.51 -26.76
C ALA A 63 2.53 13.40 -26.17
N ALA A 64 2.33 12.34 -26.96
CA ALA A 64 1.69 11.09 -26.56
C ALA A 64 2.63 9.92 -26.83
N PHE A 65 2.55 8.86 -26.04
CA PHE A 65 3.33 7.65 -26.28
C PHE A 65 2.46 6.42 -26.48
N THR A 66 3.01 5.46 -27.22
CA THR A 66 2.44 4.14 -27.44
C THR A 66 3.48 3.06 -27.19
N LEU A 67 3.02 1.87 -26.78
CA LEU A 67 3.84 0.73 -26.42
C LEU A 67 3.61 -0.38 -27.43
N ALA A 68 4.68 -0.89 -28.03
CA ALA A 68 4.59 -2.04 -28.94
C ALA A 68 4.58 -3.37 -28.19
N ASN A 69 4.06 -4.41 -28.83
CA ASN A 69 4.27 -5.79 -28.41
C ASN A 69 5.76 -6.11 -28.31
N LEU A 70 6.09 -7.02 -27.41
CA LEU A 70 7.41 -7.61 -27.28
C LEU A 70 7.47 -8.87 -28.14
N THR A 71 8.40 -8.93 -29.10
CA THR A 71 8.53 -10.07 -30.03
C THR A 71 9.94 -10.66 -30.01
N ASP A 72 10.05 -11.98 -30.09
CA ASP A 72 11.34 -12.67 -30.25
C ASP A 72 11.59 -13.08 -31.70
N ASN A 73 12.72 -13.74 -31.96
CA ASN A 73 13.10 -14.22 -33.29
C ASN A 73 12.42 -15.54 -33.72
N ARG A 74 11.44 -16.02 -32.94
CA ARG A 74 10.70 -17.27 -33.16
C ARG A 74 9.18 -17.01 -33.20
N ASP A 75 8.79 -15.76 -33.44
CA ASP A 75 7.39 -15.30 -33.46
C ASP A 75 6.63 -15.51 -32.14
N ASN A 76 7.34 -15.66 -31.00
CA ASN A 76 6.70 -15.58 -29.69
C ASN A 76 6.45 -14.11 -29.34
N GLU A 77 5.33 -13.85 -28.68
CA GLU A 77 4.90 -12.50 -28.33
C GLU A 77 4.55 -12.38 -26.84
N ILE A 78 4.89 -11.24 -26.24
CA ILE A 78 4.27 -10.73 -25.02
C ILE A 78 3.47 -9.49 -25.43
N SER A 79 2.15 -9.58 -25.29
CA SER A 79 1.20 -8.51 -25.67
C SER A 79 1.51 -7.21 -24.92
N SER A 80 1.35 -6.07 -25.60
CA SER A 80 1.43 -4.73 -25.01
C SER A 80 0.44 -4.52 -23.85
N GLU A 81 -0.60 -5.34 -23.72
CA GLU A 81 -1.51 -5.34 -22.56
C GLU A 81 -0.81 -5.70 -21.25
N ASN A 82 0.35 -6.39 -21.32
CA ASN A 82 1.20 -6.68 -20.17
C ASN A 82 2.19 -5.55 -19.86
N ILE A 83 2.10 -4.43 -20.59
CA ILE A 83 3.00 -3.29 -20.48
C ILE A 83 2.16 -2.06 -20.16
N SER A 84 2.48 -1.40 -19.06
CA SER A 84 1.87 -0.12 -18.73
C SER A 84 2.94 0.95 -18.65
N ALA A 85 2.59 2.17 -19.03
CA ALA A 85 3.44 3.31 -18.77
C ALA A 85 2.61 4.55 -18.46
N GLY A 86 3.18 5.43 -17.65
CA GLY A 86 2.53 6.63 -17.15
C GLY A 86 3.54 7.72 -16.87
N TYR A 87 3.20 8.97 -17.17
CA TYR A 87 4.05 10.09 -16.80
C TYR A 87 4.18 10.19 -15.28
N VAL A 88 5.41 10.41 -14.80
CA VAL A 88 5.72 10.61 -13.39
C VAL A 88 5.52 12.09 -13.07
N GLU A 89 4.36 12.40 -12.52
CA GLU A 89 3.96 13.74 -12.14
C GLU A 89 4.55 14.16 -10.81
N THR A 90 4.58 15.49 -10.63
CA THR A 90 5.19 16.09 -9.45
C THR A 90 4.19 16.28 -8.33
N VAL A 91 4.65 16.04 -7.10
CA VAL A 91 3.92 16.30 -5.87
C VAL A 91 4.66 17.34 -5.03
N VAL A 92 3.91 18.15 -4.28
CA VAL A 92 4.50 19.10 -3.33
C VAL A 92 5.02 18.35 -2.12
N THR A 93 6.24 18.66 -1.71
CA THR A 93 6.90 18.09 -0.53
C THR A 93 7.77 19.16 0.16
N ASP A 94 8.42 18.78 1.25
CA ASP A 94 9.29 19.62 2.06
C ASP A 94 10.53 18.84 2.54
N THR A 95 11.34 19.47 3.39
CA THR A 95 12.58 18.86 3.94
C THR A 95 12.41 18.31 5.35
N PHE A 96 11.20 18.31 5.90
CA PHE A 96 10.94 17.78 7.24
C PHE A 96 11.16 16.27 7.24
N SER A 97 11.97 15.80 8.18
CA SER A 97 12.22 14.38 8.39
C SER A 97 12.16 14.05 9.89
N GLY A 98 11.57 12.89 10.20
CA GLY A 98 11.43 12.39 11.56
C GLY A 98 10.05 12.64 12.20
N CYS A 99 10.00 12.46 13.52
CA CYS A 99 8.78 12.52 14.32
C CYS A 99 8.50 13.92 14.90
N GLY A 100 7.22 14.24 15.08
CA GLY A 100 6.78 15.44 15.79
C GLY A 100 5.78 16.28 15.01
N ARG A 101 5.34 17.39 15.63
CA ARG A 101 4.44 18.33 14.96
C ARG A 101 5.21 19.05 13.85
N HIS A 102 4.79 18.86 12.62
CA HIS A 102 5.36 19.55 11.48
C HIS A 102 4.98 21.05 11.48
N GLU A 103 5.98 21.92 11.37
CA GLU A 103 5.83 23.37 11.23
C GLU A 103 6.21 23.81 9.82
N VAL A 104 5.26 23.73 8.87
CA VAL A 104 5.48 23.92 7.42
C VAL A 104 6.28 25.19 7.09
N GLU A 105 6.02 26.29 7.81
CA GLU A 105 6.70 27.59 7.61
C GLU A 105 8.22 27.52 7.79
N LYS A 106 8.74 26.51 8.50
CA LYS A 106 10.18 26.33 8.77
C LYS A 106 10.93 25.53 7.71
N TYR A 107 10.26 24.68 6.93
CA TYR A 107 10.93 23.62 6.16
C TYR A 107 11.03 23.88 4.65
N GLY A 108 10.47 24.98 4.14
CA GLY A 108 10.43 25.28 2.71
C GLY A 108 9.61 24.23 1.92
N THR A 109 9.09 24.59 0.76
CA THR A 109 8.39 23.64 -0.10
C THR A 109 9.04 23.56 -1.46
N TYR A 110 9.03 22.36 -2.03
CA TYR A 110 9.48 22.10 -3.39
C TYR A 110 8.60 21.02 -4.01
N VAL A 111 8.81 20.73 -5.28
CA VAL A 111 8.09 19.67 -5.99
C VAL A 111 9.05 18.55 -6.36
N VAL A 112 8.57 17.31 -6.29
CA VAL A 112 9.35 16.12 -6.60
C VAL A 112 8.55 15.18 -7.48
N ALA A 113 9.19 14.53 -8.45
CA ALA A 113 8.58 13.50 -9.28
C ALA A 113 8.31 12.24 -8.43
N ASP A 114 7.04 11.83 -8.31
CA ASP A 114 6.63 10.70 -7.45
C ASP A 114 5.38 9.98 -7.94
N MET A 115 4.35 10.71 -8.41
CA MET A 115 3.07 10.11 -8.79
C MET A 115 3.11 9.54 -10.20
N ILE A 116 2.99 8.22 -10.36
CA ILE A 116 2.80 7.60 -11.67
C ILE A 116 1.34 7.81 -12.11
N ASP A 117 1.10 8.74 -13.03
CA ASP A 117 -0.22 9.01 -13.60
C ASP A 117 -0.60 7.90 -14.62
N ASN A 118 -1.89 7.72 -14.91
CA ASN A 118 -2.37 6.75 -15.88
C ASN A 118 -2.47 7.31 -17.32
N LYS A 119 -2.04 8.55 -17.52
CA LYS A 119 -2.10 9.24 -18.81
C LYS A 119 -0.88 8.93 -19.68
N THR A 120 -1.15 8.66 -20.95
CA THR A 120 -0.11 8.44 -21.98
C THR A 120 0.20 9.68 -22.81
N SER A 121 -0.49 10.79 -22.55
CA SER A 121 -0.30 12.06 -23.26
C SER A 121 -0.33 13.24 -22.32
N ARG A 122 0.48 14.26 -22.60
CA ARG A 122 0.47 15.53 -21.86
C ARG A 122 0.95 16.71 -22.71
N ILE A 123 0.76 17.91 -22.18
CA ILE A 123 1.33 19.15 -22.71
C ILE A 123 2.56 19.48 -21.86
N PHE A 124 3.68 19.75 -22.53
CA PHE A 124 4.95 20.15 -21.97
C PHE A 124 5.11 21.65 -22.19
N ALA A 125 5.26 22.41 -21.09
CA ALA A 125 5.67 23.80 -21.18
C ALA A 125 7.13 23.90 -21.70
N PRO A 126 7.62 25.09 -22.10
CA PRO A 126 9.05 25.28 -22.33
C PRO A 126 9.87 24.83 -21.11
N ASP A 127 10.99 24.15 -21.36
CA ASP A 127 11.88 23.57 -20.34
C ASP A 127 11.24 22.51 -19.42
N ASP A 128 10.04 22.02 -19.76
CA ASP A 128 9.34 21.01 -18.96
C ASP A 128 9.87 19.60 -19.26
N THR A 129 10.20 18.85 -18.20
CA THR A 129 10.77 17.50 -18.24
C THR A 129 9.92 16.55 -17.42
N ARG A 130 9.56 15.39 -17.97
CA ARG A 130 8.90 14.31 -17.20
C ARG A 130 9.54 12.96 -17.47
N GLY A 131 9.77 12.22 -16.40
CA GLY A 131 9.89 10.77 -16.50
C GLY A 131 8.55 10.16 -16.92
N ALA A 132 8.60 9.01 -17.55
CA ALA A 132 7.48 8.12 -17.78
C ALA A 132 7.89 6.73 -17.28
N TRP A 133 7.20 6.27 -16.25
CA TRP A 133 7.47 4.99 -15.61
C TRP A 133 6.82 3.89 -16.44
N MET A 134 7.62 2.94 -16.92
CA MET A 134 7.18 1.79 -17.69
C MET A 134 7.30 0.54 -16.83
N THR A 135 6.22 -0.22 -16.71
CA THR A 135 6.14 -1.51 -16.04
C THR A 135 5.88 -2.60 -17.07
N ILE A 136 6.67 -3.66 -17.05
CA ILE A 136 6.51 -4.83 -17.92
C ILE A 136 6.23 -6.04 -17.01
N GLN A 137 5.03 -6.61 -17.13
CA GLN A 137 4.68 -7.86 -16.47
C GLN A 137 5.01 -9.03 -17.40
N ILE A 138 5.98 -9.86 -17.04
CA ILE A 138 6.29 -11.05 -17.85
C ILE A 138 5.29 -12.15 -17.48
N PRO A 139 4.53 -12.71 -18.43
CA PRO A 139 3.63 -13.83 -18.14
C PRO A 139 4.41 -15.08 -17.69
N GLN A 140 3.83 -15.91 -16.82
CA GLN A 140 4.51 -17.13 -16.33
C GLN A 140 4.70 -18.18 -17.43
N GLU A 141 3.84 -18.16 -18.43
CA GLU A 141 3.81 -19.03 -19.60
C GLU A 141 4.68 -18.55 -20.76
N ALA A 142 5.25 -17.33 -20.67
CA ALA A 142 6.17 -16.78 -21.66
C ALA A 142 7.32 -17.76 -21.94
N LYS A 143 7.87 -17.73 -23.17
CA LYS A 143 9.03 -18.56 -23.51
C LYS A 143 10.31 -17.86 -23.08
N ALA A 144 11.32 -18.62 -22.67
CA ALA A 144 12.63 -18.05 -22.43
C ALA A 144 13.25 -17.60 -23.77
N GLY A 145 13.80 -16.38 -23.80
CA GLY A 145 14.23 -15.74 -25.03
C GLY A 145 14.58 -14.27 -24.84
N ILE A 146 14.98 -13.61 -25.92
CA ILE A 146 15.18 -12.16 -25.95
C ILE A 146 14.04 -11.57 -26.76
N TYR A 147 13.21 -10.78 -26.10
CA TYR A 147 12.10 -10.08 -26.73
C TYR A 147 12.49 -8.63 -26.98
N MET A 148 12.15 -8.11 -28.16
CA MET A 148 12.41 -6.74 -28.57
C MET A 148 11.11 -5.94 -28.59
N GLY A 149 11.17 -4.71 -28.07
CA GLY A 149 10.04 -3.78 -28.05
C GLY A 149 10.45 -2.37 -28.38
N SER A 150 9.46 -1.50 -28.44
CA SER A 150 9.68 -0.07 -28.59
C SER A 150 8.61 0.77 -27.89
N VAL A 151 9.02 1.94 -27.43
CA VAL A 151 8.15 3.05 -27.06
C VAL A 151 8.21 4.05 -28.21
N THR A 152 7.06 4.42 -28.74
CA THR A 152 6.96 5.48 -29.76
C THR A 152 6.32 6.70 -29.14
N VAL A 153 7.04 7.82 -29.17
CA VAL A 153 6.52 9.13 -28.74
C VAL A 153 6.20 9.94 -29.98
N GLU A 154 4.96 10.41 -30.06
CA GLU A 154 4.43 11.23 -31.14
C GLU A 154 4.10 12.63 -30.61
N SER A 155 4.68 13.63 -31.25
CA SER A 155 4.35 15.04 -31.04
C SER A 155 3.12 15.42 -31.83
N LYS A 156 2.39 16.47 -31.40
CA LYS A 156 1.18 16.95 -32.08
C LYS A 156 1.36 17.34 -33.56
N ASP A 157 2.58 17.66 -33.98
CA ASP A 157 2.92 17.99 -35.37
C ASP A 157 3.14 16.74 -36.25
N GLY A 158 3.03 15.54 -35.68
CA GLY A 158 3.24 14.25 -36.34
C GLY A 158 4.69 13.76 -36.31
N THR A 159 5.61 14.49 -35.67
CA THR A 159 6.99 14.04 -35.47
C THR A 159 6.99 12.84 -34.52
N THR A 160 7.67 11.76 -34.91
CA THR A 160 7.76 10.52 -34.11
C THR A 160 9.20 10.20 -33.75
N GLN A 161 9.41 9.77 -32.51
CA GLN A 161 10.67 9.27 -32.01
C GLN A 161 10.46 7.90 -31.36
N VAL A 162 11.47 7.04 -31.45
CA VAL A 162 11.35 5.62 -31.03
C VAL A 162 12.48 5.23 -30.10
N LEU A 163 12.13 4.83 -28.89
CA LEU A 163 13.06 4.21 -27.94
C LEU A 163 12.94 2.69 -28.03
N LYS A 164 14.02 2.02 -28.41
CA LYS A 164 14.08 0.56 -28.47
C LYS A 164 14.55 -0.01 -27.14
N TYR A 165 14.01 -1.17 -26.78
CA TYR A 165 14.45 -1.92 -25.62
C TYR A 165 14.35 -3.43 -25.88
N SER A 166 15.04 -4.20 -25.04
CA SER A 166 14.97 -5.66 -25.03
C SER A 166 14.74 -6.19 -23.64
N VAL A 167 14.04 -7.32 -23.54
CA VAL A 167 13.86 -8.07 -22.29
C VAL A 167 14.36 -9.49 -22.50
N LYS A 168 15.41 -9.86 -21.77
CA LYS A 168 15.90 -11.23 -21.69
C LYS A 168 15.09 -11.99 -20.65
N VAL A 169 14.16 -12.84 -21.12
CA VAL A 169 13.35 -13.72 -20.28
C VAL A 169 14.14 -15.00 -20.00
N LEU A 170 14.45 -15.23 -18.71
CA LEU A 170 15.17 -16.40 -18.25
C LEU A 170 14.24 -17.60 -18.06
N ASP A 171 14.80 -18.81 -18.16
CA ASP A 171 14.07 -20.05 -17.89
C ASP A 171 13.97 -20.35 -16.38
N ARG A 172 13.37 -19.40 -15.65
CA ARG A 172 12.98 -19.50 -14.24
C ARG A 172 11.62 -18.84 -14.08
N ILE A 173 10.83 -19.31 -13.11
CA ILE A 173 9.49 -18.79 -12.83
C ILE A 173 9.51 -18.15 -11.45
N LEU A 174 9.15 -16.87 -11.37
CA LEU A 174 8.73 -16.22 -10.15
C LEU A 174 7.26 -16.61 -9.88
N PRO A 175 6.93 -17.19 -8.71
CA PRO A 175 5.56 -17.51 -8.35
C PRO A 175 4.65 -16.28 -8.36
N SER A 176 3.33 -16.48 -8.37
CA SER A 176 2.39 -15.37 -8.26
C SER A 176 2.42 -14.75 -6.84
N PRO A 177 2.02 -13.47 -6.67
CA PRO A 177 2.15 -12.75 -5.39
C PRO A 177 1.49 -13.42 -4.18
N ASP A 178 0.40 -14.17 -4.38
CA ASP A 178 -0.29 -14.96 -3.36
C ASP A 178 0.59 -16.09 -2.80
N GLN A 179 1.57 -16.56 -3.58
CA GLN A 179 2.51 -17.63 -3.22
C GLN A 179 3.82 -17.09 -2.65
N TRP A 180 4.00 -15.76 -2.59
CA TRP A 180 5.22 -15.18 -2.02
C TRP A 180 5.24 -15.33 -0.50
N ASN A 181 6.38 -15.78 0.01
CA ASN A 181 6.64 -15.88 1.45
C ASN A 181 6.91 -14.52 2.11
N PHE A 182 7.20 -13.47 1.32
CA PHE A 182 7.41 -12.13 1.85
C PHE A 182 6.13 -11.62 2.51
N HIS A 183 6.22 -11.24 3.78
CA HIS A 183 5.09 -10.80 4.58
C HIS A 183 5.01 -9.27 4.57
N LEU A 184 4.26 -8.73 3.61
CA LEU A 184 4.03 -7.30 3.47
C LEU A 184 2.78 -6.88 4.26
N ASP A 185 2.93 -5.86 5.11
CA ASP A 185 1.83 -5.22 5.82
C ASP A 185 1.88 -3.69 5.68
N PHE A 186 1.10 -3.15 4.74
CA PHE A 186 0.78 -1.73 4.66
C PHE A 186 -0.66 -1.47 5.11
N TRP A 187 -0.83 -0.71 6.20
CA TRP A 187 -2.14 -0.51 6.81
C TRP A 187 -3.10 0.27 5.91
N GLN A 188 -4.28 -0.30 5.66
CA GLN A 188 -5.25 0.28 4.73
C GLN A 188 -6.23 1.21 5.46
N ASN A 189 -6.48 2.40 4.90
CA ASN A 189 -7.46 3.35 5.43
C ASN A 189 -8.64 3.54 4.45
N PRO A 190 -9.73 2.75 4.57
CA PRO A 190 -10.89 2.87 3.67
C PRO A 190 -11.60 4.23 3.82
N TYR A 191 -11.57 4.84 5.01
CA TYR A 191 -12.22 6.14 5.27
C TYR A 191 -11.65 7.28 4.40
N ALA A 192 -10.34 7.24 4.12
CA ALA A 192 -9.69 8.19 3.24
C ALA A 192 -10.20 8.07 1.79
N ILE A 193 -10.46 6.85 1.31
CA ILE A 193 -10.90 6.60 -0.07
C ILE A 193 -12.32 7.16 -0.27
N ALA A 194 -13.24 6.93 0.67
CA ALA A 194 -14.58 7.55 0.64
C ALA A 194 -14.50 9.07 0.49
N ARG A 195 -13.60 9.72 1.25
CA ARG A 195 -13.38 11.17 1.18
C ARG A 195 -12.76 11.59 -0.15
N VAL A 196 -11.76 10.87 -0.68
CA VAL A 196 -11.10 11.16 -1.98
C VAL A 196 -12.11 11.15 -3.11
N HIS A 197 -12.92 10.10 -3.16
CA HIS A 197 -13.87 9.86 -4.25
C HIS A 197 -15.24 10.53 -4.02
N ASN A 198 -15.46 11.12 -2.85
CA ASN A 198 -16.71 11.76 -2.45
C ASN A 198 -17.92 10.82 -2.61
N VAL A 199 -17.78 9.63 -2.02
CA VAL A 199 -18.79 8.56 -2.02
C VAL A 199 -19.16 8.19 -0.58
N ASP A 200 -20.35 7.60 -0.41
CA ASP A 200 -20.83 7.22 0.91
C ASP A 200 -20.02 6.06 1.49
N LEU A 201 -19.67 6.16 2.77
CA LEU A 201 -18.86 5.15 3.43
C LEU A 201 -19.59 3.80 3.45
N TRP A 202 -18.88 2.75 3.03
CA TRP A 202 -19.38 1.36 2.90
C TRP A 202 -20.46 1.14 1.85
N SER A 203 -20.73 2.10 0.96
CA SER A 203 -21.59 1.88 -0.19
C SER A 203 -20.91 1.00 -1.25
N GLU A 204 -21.68 0.48 -2.20
CA GLU A 204 -21.14 -0.26 -3.35
C GLU A 204 -20.13 0.60 -4.14
N GLU A 205 -20.44 1.87 -4.36
CA GLU A 205 -19.55 2.82 -5.03
C GLU A 205 -18.23 3.00 -4.27
N HIS A 206 -18.26 2.95 -2.94
CA HIS A 206 -17.04 2.99 -2.14
C HIS A 206 -16.19 1.74 -2.33
N PHE A 207 -16.78 0.54 -2.32
CA PHE A 207 -16.04 -0.69 -2.59
C PHE A 207 -15.45 -0.73 -3.99
N GLU A 208 -16.18 -0.28 -5.00
CA GLU A 208 -15.68 -0.19 -6.38
C GLU A 208 -14.55 0.85 -6.50
N ALA A 209 -14.65 1.98 -5.80
CA ALA A 209 -13.55 2.95 -5.73
C ALA A 209 -12.29 2.37 -5.05
N MET A 210 -12.45 1.53 -4.02
CA MET A 210 -11.34 0.91 -3.29
C MET A 210 -10.65 -0.22 -4.08
N ARG A 211 -11.40 -0.97 -4.88
CA ARG A 211 -10.95 -2.20 -5.55
C ARG A 211 -9.60 -2.06 -6.29
N PRO A 212 -9.37 -1.05 -7.16
CA PRO A 212 -8.09 -0.94 -7.86
C PRO A 212 -6.89 -0.75 -6.92
N TYR A 213 -7.06 -0.05 -5.79
CA TYR A 213 -5.98 0.14 -4.80
C TYR A 213 -5.66 -1.17 -4.07
N MET A 214 -6.68 -1.93 -3.68
CA MET A 214 -6.49 -3.19 -2.96
C MET A 214 -5.93 -4.29 -3.86
N LEU A 215 -6.31 -4.33 -5.14
CA LEU A 215 -5.69 -5.21 -6.14
C LEU A 215 -4.21 -4.85 -6.37
N MET A 216 -3.86 -3.57 -6.33
CA MET A 216 -2.46 -3.12 -6.39
C MET A 216 -1.65 -3.63 -5.20
N LEU A 217 -2.20 -3.52 -3.98
CA LEU A 217 -1.58 -4.07 -2.77
C LEU A 217 -1.43 -5.59 -2.82
N ALA A 218 -2.48 -6.31 -3.24
CA ALA A 218 -2.43 -7.76 -3.42
C ALA A 218 -1.33 -8.17 -4.42
N SER A 219 -1.23 -7.45 -5.54
CA SER A 219 -0.20 -7.65 -6.57
C SER A 219 1.23 -7.34 -6.06
N ALA A 220 1.36 -6.47 -5.06
CA ALA A 220 2.63 -6.20 -4.37
C ALA A 220 2.96 -7.25 -3.30
N GLY A 221 2.04 -8.18 -3.02
CA GLY A 221 2.22 -9.24 -2.05
C GLY A 221 1.73 -8.91 -0.64
N GLN A 222 0.84 -7.92 -0.47
CA GLN A 222 0.17 -7.62 0.81
C GLN A 222 -0.44 -8.89 1.42
N LYS A 223 -0.20 -9.13 2.72
CA LYS A 223 -0.67 -10.33 3.44
C LYS A 223 -1.72 -10.05 4.50
N VAL A 224 -1.81 -8.81 4.97
CA VAL A 224 -2.57 -8.44 6.16
C VAL A 224 -3.73 -7.50 5.83
N ILE A 225 -4.90 -7.79 6.38
CA ILE A 225 -6.09 -6.93 6.33
C ILE A 225 -6.12 -6.08 7.61
N THR A 226 -6.07 -4.76 7.47
CA THR A 226 -6.24 -3.84 8.59
C THR A 226 -7.72 -3.70 8.94
N THR A 227 -8.06 -3.88 10.21
CA THR A 227 -9.44 -3.71 10.71
C THR A 227 -9.44 -2.87 11.98
N THR A 228 -10.52 -2.14 12.23
CA THR A 228 -10.66 -1.31 13.43
C THR A 228 -11.84 -1.75 14.29
N LEU A 229 -11.55 -2.22 15.50
CA LEU A 229 -12.56 -2.69 16.45
C LEU A 229 -13.26 -1.55 17.20
N ILE A 230 -12.69 -0.34 17.18
CA ILE A 230 -13.18 0.82 17.94
C ILE A 230 -13.07 2.10 17.11
N ASP A 231 -13.78 3.14 17.53
CA ASP A 231 -13.61 4.49 16.98
C ASP A 231 -12.24 5.05 17.36
N LYS A 232 -11.50 5.57 16.37
CA LYS A 232 -10.21 6.25 16.51
C LYS A 232 -9.16 5.47 17.33
N PRO A 233 -8.75 4.26 16.90
CA PRO A 233 -7.73 3.49 17.60
C PRO A 233 -6.40 4.24 17.77
N TRP A 234 -6.05 5.08 16.79
CA TRP A 234 -4.89 5.98 16.82
C TRP A 234 -5.23 7.45 17.12
N ASN A 235 -6.35 7.71 17.82
CA ASN A 235 -6.78 9.04 18.24
C ASN A 235 -6.85 10.08 17.10
N GLY A 236 -7.10 9.64 15.86
CA GLY A 236 -7.19 10.52 14.69
C GLY A 236 -5.87 11.17 14.27
N GLN A 237 -4.76 10.45 14.33
CA GLN A 237 -3.46 10.95 13.87
C GLN A 237 -3.37 11.23 12.36
N THR A 238 -4.20 10.54 11.56
CA THR A 238 -4.31 10.72 10.12
C THR A 238 -5.32 11.83 9.78
N LEU A 239 -5.23 12.39 8.56
CA LEU A 239 -6.20 13.38 8.07
C LEU A 239 -7.63 12.85 8.14
N ASP A 240 -7.82 11.59 7.74
CA ASP A 240 -9.07 10.84 7.84
C ASP A 240 -8.97 9.86 9.02
N PRO A 241 -9.59 10.15 10.18
CA PRO A 241 -9.57 9.25 11.32
C PRO A 241 -10.31 7.96 11.00
N PHE A 242 -9.77 6.84 11.48
CA PHE A 242 -10.48 5.57 11.42
C PHE A 242 -11.70 5.58 12.34
N GLY A 243 -12.84 5.17 11.78
CA GLY A 243 -14.03 4.80 12.55
C GLY A 243 -13.95 3.37 13.09
N SER A 244 -15.02 2.93 13.72
CA SER A 244 -15.19 1.52 14.13
C SER A 244 -15.82 0.71 13.01
N MET A 245 -15.28 -0.49 12.75
CA MET A 245 -15.92 -1.52 11.90
C MET A 245 -16.82 -2.46 12.72
N VAL A 246 -16.78 -2.36 14.06
CA VAL A 246 -17.67 -3.06 14.98
C VAL A 246 -18.57 -2.05 15.66
N THR A 247 -19.88 -2.22 15.60
CA THR A 247 -20.80 -1.36 16.36
C THR A 247 -20.92 -1.90 17.78
N TRP A 248 -20.63 -1.06 18.78
CA TRP A 248 -20.75 -1.40 20.19
C TRP A 248 -22.05 -0.83 20.73
N ILE A 249 -23.00 -1.70 21.08
CA ILE A 249 -24.32 -1.28 21.56
C ILE A 249 -24.48 -1.71 23.01
N LYS A 250 -24.75 -0.74 23.88
CA LYS A 250 -25.23 -1.00 25.23
C LYS A 250 -26.75 -0.92 25.24
N LYS A 251 -27.40 -2.07 25.39
CA LYS A 251 -28.85 -2.22 25.36
C LYS A 251 -29.50 -1.57 26.58
N ALA A 252 -30.78 -1.23 26.47
CA ALA A 252 -31.52 -0.56 27.54
C ALA A 252 -31.64 -1.40 28.82
N ASP A 253 -31.55 -2.72 28.72
CA ASP A 253 -31.51 -3.66 29.85
C ASP A 253 -30.13 -3.80 30.50
N GLY A 254 -29.09 -3.18 29.92
CA GLY A 254 -27.72 -3.19 30.41
C GLY A 254 -26.81 -4.22 29.77
N GLU A 255 -27.32 -5.10 28.90
CA GLU A 255 -26.50 -6.04 28.14
C GLU A 255 -25.76 -5.38 26.97
N TRP A 256 -24.78 -6.11 26.43
CA TRP A 256 -23.97 -5.66 25.30
C TRP A 256 -24.29 -6.48 24.05
N GLU A 257 -24.43 -5.77 22.93
CA GLU A 257 -24.59 -6.32 21.59
C GLU A 257 -23.49 -5.75 20.69
N TYR A 258 -22.95 -6.59 19.81
CA TYR A 258 -21.89 -6.24 18.87
C TYR A 258 -22.36 -6.58 17.46
N ASP A 259 -22.30 -5.61 16.56
CA ASP A 259 -22.59 -5.80 15.14
C ASP A 259 -21.28 -5.77 14.35
N PHE A 260 -20.98 -6.88 13.67
CA PHE A 260 -19.77 -7.09 12.89
C PHE A 260 -19.99 -6.87 11.38
N SER A 261 -21.14 -6.36 10.95
CA SER A 261 -21.49 -6.28 9.52
C SER A 261 -20.47 -5.51 8.67
N ILE A 262 -19.97 -4.36 9.15
CA ILE A 262 -18.94 -3.59 8.44
C ILE A 262 -17.61 -4.33 8.42
N PHE A 263 -17.23 -4.96 9.53
CA PHE A 263 -16.03 -5.80 9.62
C PHE A 263 -16.09 -6.94 8.60
N ASP A 264 -17.21 -7.64 8.52
CA ASP A 264 -17.42 -8.76 7.58
C ASP A 264 -17.33 -8.30 6.13
N MET A 265 -18.07 -7.24 5.77
CA MET A 265 -18.05 -6.68 4.41
C MET A 265 -16.64 -6.28 3.97
N TRP A 266 -15.88 -5.66 4.87
CA TRP A 266 -14.53 -5.23 4.59
C TRP A 266 -13.55 -6.41 4.45
N VAL A 267 -13.62 -7.40 5.35
CA VAL A 267 -12.76 -8.59 5.32
C VAL A 267 -13.04 -9.41 4.06
N GLU A 268 -14.31 -9.66 3.73
CA GLU A 268 -14.71 -10.39 2.52
C GLU A 268 -14.20 -9.68 1.26
N PHE A 269 -14.39 -8.36 1.17
CA PHE A 269 -13.88 -7.56 0.05
C PHE A 269 -12.36 -7.66 -0.11
N MET A 270 -11.60 -7.60 0.98
CA MET A 270 -10.14 -7.71 0.94
C MET A 270 -9.68 -9.11 0.54
N MET A 271 -10.38 -10.15 1.01
CA MET A 271 -10.15 -11.52 0.59
C MET A 271 -10.46 -11.73 -0.90
N ASP A 272 -11.54 -11.13 -1.42
CA ASP A 272 -11.89 -11.13 -2.85
C ASP A 272 -10.81 -10.44 -3.71
N CYS A 273 -10.12 -9.44 -3.14
CA CYS A 273 -8.95 -8.83 -3.77
C CYS A 273 -7.67 -9.68 -3.68
N GLY A 274 -7.68 -10.80 -2.95
CA GLY A 274 -6.55 -11.73 -2.83
C GLY A 274 -5.70 -11.55 -1.58
N ILE A 275 -6.11 -10.73 -0.61
CA ILE A 275 -5.39 -10.51 0.65
C ILE A 275 -6.04 -11.36 1.74
N THR A 276 -5.43 -12.49 2.09
CA THR A 276 -6.12 -13.57 2.85
C THR A 276 -5.34 -14.15 4.02
N GLN A 277 -4.08 -13.76 4.25
CA GLN A 277 -3.22 -14.49 5.20
C GLN A 277 -3.38 -14.07 6.66
N GLU A 278 -3.78 -12.82 6.92
CA GLU A 278 -3.92 -12.29 8.28
C GLU A 278 -4.95 -11.16 8.35
N ILE A 279 -5.68 -11.08 9.46
CA ILE A 279 -6.56 -9.96 9.80
C ILE A 279 -6.02 -9.32 11.08
N ALA A 280 -5.57 -8.07 11.00
CA ALA A 280 -5.05 -7.32 12.14
C ALA A 280 -6.12 -6.38 12.69
N CYS A 281 -6.49 -6.57 13.97
CA CYS A 281 -7.61 -5.88 14.61
C CYS A 281 -7.15 -4.82 15.63
N TYR A 282 -7.29 -3.55 15.27
CA TYR A 282 -6.83 -2.40 16.05
C TYR A 282 -7.98 -1.70 16.81
N SER A 283 -7.86 -1.35 18.08
CA SER A 283 -6.92 -1.88 19.05
C SER A 283 -7.55 -1.90 20.44
N MET A 284 -7.11 -2.84 21.28
CA MET A 284 -7.49 -2.93 22.68
C MET A 284 -6.89 -1.83 23.55
N ILE A 285 -5.79 -1.21 23.10
CA ILE A 285 -5.01 -0.26 23.89
C ILE A 285 -4.80 1.04 23.09
N PRO A 286 -5.88 1.76 22.73
CA PRO A 286 -5.79 3.01 21.95
C PRO A 286 -5.10 4.11 22.74
N TRP A 287 -4.49 5.06 22.05
CA TRP A 287 -3.64 6.10 22.64
C TRP A 287 -4.29 6.81 23.84
N ASN A 288 -5.57 7.14 23.74
CA ASN A 288 -6.33 7.88 24.75
C ASN A 288 -7.07 7.02 25.80
N LEU A 289 -7.06 5.69 25.66
CA LEU A 289 -7.77 4.72 26.51
C LEU A 289 -9.26 5.07 26.74
N SER A 290 -9.93 5.50 25.67
CA SER A 290 -11.33 5.89 25.63
C SER A 290 -12.07 5.11 24.55
N PHE A 291 -13.16 4.45 24.91
CA PHE A 291 -13.91 3.53 24.05
C PHE A 291 -15.32 4.07 23.83
N GLN A 292 -15.65 4.40 22.58
CA GLN A 292 -16.99 4.86 22.19
C GLN A 292 -17.96 3.67 22.12
N TYR A 293 -19.21 3.89 22.52
CA TYR A 293 -20.32 2.96 22.29
C TYR A 293 -21.64 3.72 22.10
N PHE A 294 -22.60 3.10 21.43
CA PHE A 294 -23.97 3.58 21.33
C PHE A 294 -24.78 3.13 22.55
N ASP A 295 -25.36 4.08 23.29
CA ASP A 295 -26.22 3.79 24.43
C ASP A 295 -27.69 3.80 23.99
N GLU A 296 -28.32 2.62 23.94
CA GLU A 296 -29.69 2.46 23.44
C GLU A 296 -30.71 3.22 24.31
N ALA A 297 -30.45 3.32 25.62
CA ALA A 297 -31.30 4.03 26.57
C ALA A 297 -31.35 5.54 26.29
N SER A 298 -30.21 6.19 26.02
CA SER A 298 -30.18 7.62 25.68
C SER A 298 -30.19 7.92 24.18
N LYS A 299 -30.06 6.90 23.31
CA LYS A 299 -29.93 7.02 21.85
C LYS A 299 -28.78 7.94 21.42
N THR A 300 -27.67 7.89 22.16
CA THR A 300 -26.49 8.74 21.90
C THR A 300 -25.21 7.96 22.12
N ASN A 301 -24.14 8.42 21.49
CA ASN A 301 -22.81 7.87 21.73
C ASN A 301 -22.28 8.33 23.10
N LYS A 302 -21.71 7.38 23.84
CA LYS A 302 -21.04 7.59 25.13
C LYS A 302 -19.63 7.00 25.09
N TYR A 303 -18.85 7.28 26.12
CA TYR A 303 -17.46 6.84 26.22
C TYR A 303 -17.18 6.15 27.55
N ILE A 304 -16.43 5.06 27.50
CA ILE A 304 -15.80 4.43 28.66
C ILE A 304 -14.32 4.81 28.66
N LYS A 305 -13.86 5.45 29.73
CA LYS A 305 -12.42 5.69 29.93
C LYS A 305 -11.88 4.71 30.95
N SER A 306 -11.06 3.76 30.51
CA SER A 306 -10.52 2.70 31.37
C SER A 306 -9.22 2.14 30.81
N SER A 307 -8.43 1.47 31.64
CA SER A 307 -7.11 0.95 31.28
C SER A 307 -7.01 -0.55 31.56
N PRO A 308 -6.20 -1.31 30.80
CA PRO A 308 -5.87 -2.70 31.09
C PRO A 308 -5.66 -3.00 32.57
N GLY A 309 -6.26 -4.10 33.05
CA GLY A 309 -6.20 -4.54 34.44
C GLY A 309 -7.21 -3.90 35.40
N LYS A 310 -7.97 -2.89 34.97
CA LYS A 310 -9.12 -2.39 35.74
C LYS A 310 -10.34 -3.27 35.49
N LYS A 311 -11.15 -3.51 36.53
CA LYS A 311 -12.40 -4.29 36.44
C LYS A 311 -13.28 -3.84 35.26
N LEU A 312 -13.54 -2.53 35.15
CA LEU A 312 -14.36 -1.96 34.07
C LEU A 312 -13.78 -2.22 32.67
N TYR A 313 -12.44 -2.19 32.52
CA TYR A 313 -11.80 -2.50 31.24
C TYR A 313 -11.96 -3.98 30.90
N ASN A 314 -11.64 -4.86 31.85
CA ASN A 314 -11.69 -6.31 31.64
C ASN A 314 -13.13 -6.78 31.35
N GLU A 315 -14.15 -6.19 31.98
CA GLU A 315 -15.55 -6.48 31.70
C GLU A 315 -15.98 -5.98 30.31
N HIS A 316 -15.55 -4.78 29.92
CA HIS A 316 -15.88 -4.19 28.62
C HIS A 316 -15.29 -4.99 27.46
N TRP A 317 -14.00 -5.31 27.54
CA TRP A 317 -13.31 -6.07 26.48
C TRP A 317 -13.57 -7.57 26.55
N GLY A 318 -13.70 -8.14 27.75
CA GLY A 318 -13.82 -9.59 27.92
C GLY A 318 -15.05 -10.17 27.22
N ARG A 319 -16.21 -9.51 27.35
CA ARG A 319 -17.44 -9.94 26.66
C ARG A 319 -17.32 -9.80 25.14
N MET A 320 -16.71 -8.71 24.67
CA MET A 320 -16.50 -8.52 23.23
C MET A 320 -15.56 -9.58 22.67
N LEU A 321 -14.44 -9.86 23.33
CA LEU A 321 -13.49 -10.89 22.91
C LEU A 321 -14.12 -12.28 22.83
N GLU A 322 -14.95 -12.66 23.81
CA GLU A 322 -15.69 -13.93 23.79
C GLU A 322 -16.63 -14.02 22.58
N GLN A 323 -17.42 -12.97 22.31
CA GLN A 323 -18.35 -12.94 21.17
C GLN A 323 -17.63 -12.85 19.83
N PHE A 324 -16.58 -12.03 19.73
CA PHE A 324 -15.80 -11.88 18.51
C PHE A 324 -15.06 -13.17 18.17
N ALA A 325 -14.50 -13.86 19.17
CA ALA A 325 -13.92 -15.19 18.96
C ALA A 325 -14.94 -16.20 18.43
N ALA A 326 -16.18 -16.17 18.91
CA ALA A 326 -17.24 -17.03 18.40
C ALA A 326 -17.63 -16.66 16.96
N HIS A 327 -17.80 -15.36 16.68
CA HIS A 327 -18.08 -14.83 15.34
C HIS A 327 -17.01 -15.23 14.32
N LEU A 328 -15.73 -15.01 14.65
CA LEU A 328 -14.61 -15.39 13.80
C LEU A 328 -14.55 -16.90 13.55
N LYS A 329 -14.95 -17.74 14.49
CA LYS A 329 -15.01 -19.20 14.29
C LYS A 329 -16.15 -19.61 13.37
N ASP A 330 -17.29 -18.93 13.45
CA ASP A 330 -18.42 -19.14 12.53
C ASP A 330 -18.04 -18.76 11.10
N LYS A 331 -17.23 -17.72 10.93
CA LYS A 331 -16.70 -17.24 9.65
C LYS A 331 -15.46 -17.99 9.14
N ASP A 332 -14.90 -18.91 9.93
CA ASP A 332 -13.61 -19.60 9.66
C ASP A 332 -12.41 -18.64 9.52
N TRP A 333 -12.44 -17.52 10.25
CA TRP A 333 -11.39 -16.49 10.26
C TRP A 333 -10.58 -16.44 11.56
N PHE A 334 -10.95 -17.22 12.56
CA PHE A 334 -10.32 -17.20 13.89
C PHE A 334 -8.81 -17.46 13.83
N ASP A 335 -8.38 -18.42 13.02
CA ASP A 335 -6.99 -18.84 12.93
C ASP A 335 -6.09 -17.83 12.19
N ILE A 336 -6.66 -16.88 11.45
CA ILE A 336 -5.90 -15.82 10.76
C ILE A 336 -6.05 -14.45 11.42
N THR A 337 -6.80 -14.35 12.52
CA THR A 337 -7.08 -13.07 13.17
C THR A 337 -6.12 -12.80 14.33
N CYS A 338 -5.50 -11.62 14.30
CA CYS A 338 -4.66 -11.07 15.35
C CYS A 338 -5.32 -9.88 16.02
N ILE A 339 -5.33 -9.84 17.35
CA ILE A 339 -5.51 -8.58 18.08
C ILE A 339 -4.22 -7.78 18.00
N ALA A 340 -4.27 -6.61 17.39
CA ALA A 340 -3.11 -5.79 17.11
C ALA A 340 -2.86 -4.74 18.20
N MET A 341 -1.62 -4.67 18.66
CA MET A 341 -1.11 -3.66 19.59
C MET A 341 -0.14 -2.72 18.88
N ASP A 342 -0.16 -1.45 19.30
CA ASP A 342 0.66 -0.37 18.74
C ASP A 342 1.39 0.35 19.89
N GLU A 343 2.68 0.07 20.05
CA GLU A 343 3.63 0.72 20.97
C GLU A 343 3.08 1.25 22.31
N ARG A 344 2.66 0.36 23.22
CA ARG A 344 2.20 0.76 24.56
C ARG A 344 3.19 0.38 25.65
N ALA A 345 3.00 0.97 26.83
CA ALA A 345 3.78 0.58 28.01
C ALA A 345 3.66 -0.93 28.25
N LEU A 346 4.79 -1.60 28.50
CA LEU A 346 4.87 -3.06 28.66
C LEU A 346 3.85 -3.61 29.66
N ASP A 347 3.61 -2.89 30.77
CA ASP A 347 2.64 -3.30 31.79
C ASP A 347 1.20 -3.37 31.24
N GLN A 348 0.83 -2.48 30.33
CA GLN A 348 -0.47 -2.46 29.67
C GLN A 348 -0.58 -3.60 28.66
N MET A 349 0.47 -3.83 27.86
CA MET A 349 0.50 -4.93 26.89
C MET A 349 0.38 -6.28 27.57
N GLN A 350 1.17 -6.53 28.63
CA GLN A 350 1.07 -7.76 29.42
C GLN A 350 -0.33 -7.99 30.02
N LYS A 351 -1.01 -6.92 30.45
CA LYS A 351 -2.39 -7.01 30.96
C LYS A 351 -3.39 -7.30 29.83
N GLY A 352 -3.21 -6.70 28.65
CA GLY A 352 -4.00 -6.98 27.45
C GLY A 352 -3.85 -8.42 26.99
N ILE A 353 -2.61 -8.90 26.83
CA ILE A 353 -2.28 -10.29 26.46
C ILE A 353 -2.95 -11.28 27.42
N ARG A 354 -2.84 -11.05 28.74
CA ARG A 354 -3.51 -11.92 29.73
C ARG A 354 -5.02 -11.97 29.54
N LEU A 355 -5.65 -10.83 29.26
CA LEU A 355 -7.09 -10.77 29.03
C LEU A 355 -7.49 -11.52 27.76
N ILE A 356 -6.71 -11.38 26.67
CA ILE A 356 -6.93 -12.11 25.41
C ILE A 356 -6.84 -13.62 25.66
N HIS A 357 -5.79 -14.09 26.33
CA HIS A 357 -5.64 -15.51 26.66
C HIS A 357 -6.76 -16.06 27.54
N GLU A 358 -7.26 -15.26 28.48
CA GLU A 358 -8.37 -15.66 29.36
C GLU A 358 -9.71 -15.74 28.60
N LYS A 359 -9.96 -14.78 27.70
CA LYS A 359 -11.30 -14.55 27.12
C LYS A 359 -11.48 -15.09 25.71
N ALA A 360 -10.41 -15.17 24.94
CA ALA A 360 -10.39 -15.70 23.59
C ALA A 360 -9.16 -16.61 23.41
N PRO A 361 -9.09 -17.75 24.13
CA PRO A 361 -7.96 -18.66 24.04
C PRO A 361 -7.75 -19.14 22.59
N GLY A 362 -6.52 -19.02 22.11
CA GLY A 362 -6.11 -19.34 20.74
C GLY A 362 -6.13 -18.15 19.77
N LEU A 363 -6.76 -17.03 20.13
CA LEU A 363 -6.74 -15.82 19.30
C LEU A 363 -5.31 -15.26 19.28
N LYS A 364 -4.81 -14.96 18.08
CA LYS A 364 -3.43 -14.52 17.89
C LYS A 364 -3.28 -13.05 18.28
N ILE A 365 -2.04 -12.64 18.48
CA ILE A 365 -1.67 -11.28 18.89
C ILE A 365 -0.56 -10.78 17.98
N SER A 366 -0.69 -9.55 17.49
CA SER A 366 0.36 -8.86 16.74
C SER A 366 0.83 -7.60 17.47
N LEU A 367 2.10 -7.24 17.26
CA LEU A 367 2.69 -6.00 17.78
C LEU A 367 3.59 -5.38 16.72
N ALA A 368 3.37 -4.09 16.46
CA ALA A 368 4.39 -3.21 15.90
C ALA A 368 4.96 -2.35 17.04
N GLY A 369 6.27 -2.44 17.26
CA GLY A 369 6.95 -1.60 18.25
C GLY A 369 8.34 -2.05 18.66
N ASN A 370 8.86 -1.39 19.69
CA ASN A 370 10.14 -1.75 20.33
C ASN A 370 10.26 -3.24 20.70
N ASN A 371 11.50 -3.70 20.82
CA ASN A 371 11.81 -5.07 21.24
C ASN A 371 11.47 -5.33 22.73
N HIS A 372 10.65 -6.36 22.98
CA HIS A 372 10.15 -6.78 24.29
C HIS A 372 10.27 -8.30 24.46
N PRO A 373 11.43 -8.81 24.90
CA PRO A 373 11.63 -10.24 25.16
C PRO A 373 10.63 -10.85 26.16
N GLU A 374 10.02 -10.02 27.01
CA GLU A 374 9.06 -10.43 28.04
C GLU A 374 7.72 -10.90 27.48
N ILE A 375 7.34 -10.45 26.28
CA ILE A 375 6.07 -10.79 25.62
C ILE A 375 6.26 -11.42 24.25
N GLU A 376 7.49 -11.48 23.72
CA GLU A 376 7.79 -12.00 22.38
C GLU A 376 7.15 -13.37 22.09
N LYS A 377 7.12 -14.26 23.08
CA LYS A 377 6.55 -15.61 22.91
C LYS A 377 5.04 -15.61 22.74
N ASP A 378 4.35 -14.60 23.25
CA ASP A 378 2.90 -14.41 23.12
C ASP A 378 2.51 -13.80 21.76
N LEU A 379 3.48 -13.24 21.02
CA LEU A 379 3.25 -12.54 19.76
C LEU A 379 3.38 -13.48 18.56
N TYR A 380 2.29 -13.63 17.82
CA TYR A 380 2.27 -14.38 16.57
C TYR A 380 2.93 -13.58 15.44
N ASP A 381 2.56 -12.33 15.26
CA ASP A 381 3.24 -11.38 14.37
C ASP A 381 3.95 -10.31 15.19
N TYR A 382 5.21 -10.05 14.86
CA TYR A 382 6.04 -9.11 15.59
C TYR A 382 6.90 -8.31 14.61
N SER A 383 6.51 -7.06 14.41
CA SER A 383 7.27 -6.05 13.66
C SER A 383 8.03 -5.16 14.63
N VAL A 384 9.34 -5.04 14.43
CA VAL A 384 10.19 -4.14 15.23
C VAL A 384 10.71 -2.97 14.44
N ASP A 385 11.03 -1.88 15.12
CA ASP A 385 11.67 -0.74 14.47
C ASP A 385 12.95 -1.17 13.75
N GLU A 386 13.23 -0.60 12.58
CA GLU A 386 14.43 -0.91 11.80
C GLU A 386 15.71 -0.77 12.63
N GLN A 387 15.76 0.18 13.56
CA GLN A 387 16.90 0.41 14.46
C GLN A 387 17.10 -0.76 15.43
N ASP A 388 16.02 -1.49 15.73
CA ASP A 388 15.99 -2.62 16.65
C ASP A 388 16.10 -3.98 15.95
N LYS A 389 16.11 -4.04 14.61
CA LYS A 389 16.11 -5.32 13.86
C LYS A 389 17.25 -6.26 14.22
N ASN A 390 18.40 -5.72 14.61
CA ASN A 390 19.58 -6.49 15.01
C ASN A 390 19.51 -7.03 16.44
N GLN A 391 18.49 -6.65 17.21
CA GLN A 391 18.30 -7.14 18.58
C GLN A 391 17.68 -8.55 18.63
N PHE A 392 17.11 -9.02 17.51
CA PHE A 392 16.65 -10.40 17.38
C PHE A 392 17.84 -11.30 17.05
N SER A 393 18.22 -12.17 17.98
CA SER A 393 19.20 -13.22 17.67
C SER A 393 18.68 -14.15 16.56
N GLU A 394 19.59 -14.68 15.74
CA GLU A 394 19.25 -15.66 14.70
C GLU A 394 18.45 -16.85 15.27
N SER A 395 18.80 -17.31 16.48
CA SER A 395 18.08 -18.39 17.17
C SER A 395 16.60 -18.06 17.49
N VAL A 396 16.29 -16.79 17.77
CA VAL A 396 14.90 -16.34 18.00
C VAL A 396 14.15 -16.33 16.68
N ILE A 397 14.77 -15.83 15.61
CA ILE A 397 14.18 -15.79 14.26
C ILE A 397 13.88 -17.21 13.77
N GLU A 398 14.84 -18.13 13.89
CA GLU A 398 14.68 -19.54 13.50
C GLU A 398 13.59 -20.23 14.29
N ARG A 399 13.53 -20.02 15.61
CA ARG A 399 12.47 -20.57 16.46
C ARG A 399 11.10 -20.03 16.05
N ARG A 400 10.95 -18.71 15.92
CA ARG A 400 9.68 -18.08 15.48
C ARG A 400 9.25 -18.62 14.13
N ARG A 401 10.17 -18.75 13.18
CA ARG A 401 9.91 -19.35 11.86
C ARG A 401 9.43 -20.80 11.97
N ALA A 402 10.07 -21.62 12.80
CA ALA A 402 9.66 -23.01 13.03
C ALA A 402 8.28 -23.12 13.72
N GLU A 403 7.93 -22.13 14.54
CA GLU A 403 6.60 -21.98 15.16
C GLU A 403 5.54 -21.40 14.20
N GLY A 404 5.92 -21.05 12.96
CA GLY A 404 5.02 -20.43 11.98
C GLY A 404 4.68 -18.95 12.26
N LYS A 405 5.40 -18.32 13.19
CA LYS A 405 5.22 -16.91 13.57
C LYS A 405 5.86 -15.97 12.55
N LYS A 406 5.34 -14.76 12.47
CA LYS A 406 5.85 -13.68 11.61
C LYS A 406 6.82 -12.80 12.39
N THR A 407 7.88 -12.38 11.72
CA THR A 407 8.91 -11.49 12.26
C THR A 407 9.31 -10.54 11.14
N THR A 408 9.00 -9.27 11.33
CA THR A 408 9.16 -8.21 10.33
C THR A 408 9.84 -7.00 10.96
N TYR A 409 10.03 -5.95 10.17
CA TYR A 409 10.45 -4.65 10.69
C TYR A 409 9.71 -3.53 9.96
N TYR A 410 9.66 -2.35 10.59
CA TYR A 410 9.10 -1.13 10.01
C TYR A 410 10.11 0.02 10.11
N THR A 411 9.85 1.12 9.38
CA THR A 411 10.72 2.31 9.32
C THR A 411 10.02 3.56 9.81
#